data_AF-A0A101WKL9-F1
#
_entry.id   AF-A0A101WKL9-F1
#
_cell.length_a   1.000
_cell.length_b   1.000
_cell.length_c   1.000
_cell.angle_alpha   90.00
_cell.angle_beta   90.00
_cell.angle_gamma   90.00
#
_symmetry.space_group_name_H-M   'P 1'
#
loop_
_entity.id
_entity.type
_entity.pdbx_description
1 polymer ?
#
loop_
_entity_poly.entity_id
_entity_poly.type
_entity_poly.pdbx_seq_one_letter_code
_entity_poly.pdbx_strand_id
1 'polypeptide(L)'
;MINPIGNGNNTIDYNSANSKAQEAKQGEFERALEKAIEEKDEKKLRKACGDLEAVFTNMMFKQMRNTVQKSDLFNGGYAEEMYEDMLFEKYVEEISKNKGMGLGDMLYRQLSKGMKKEGGDNNAE
;
A
#
# COMPACT_ATOMS: atom_id res chain seq x y z
N MET A 1 -49.54 -25.59 -9.30
CA MET A 1 -48.24 -25.79 -8.63
C MET A 1 -47.45 -24.49 -8.76
N ILE A 2 -47.00 -23.94 -7.63
CA ILE A 2 -46.36 -22.63 -7.52
C ILE A 2 -44.88 -22.77 -7.91
N ASN A 3 -44.40 -21.92 -8.83
CA ASN A 3 -42.97 -21.81 -9.16
C ASN A 3 -42.19 -21.31 -7.94
N PRO A 4 -41.02 -21.89 -7.59
CA PRO A 4 -40.16 -21.29 -6.59
C PRO A 4 -39.61 -19.96 -7.11
N ILE A 5 -39.81 -18.91 -6.31
CA ILE A 5 -39.32 -17.55 -6.53
C ILE A 5 -37.79 -17.59 -6.61
N GLY A 6 -37.25 -16.89 -7.61
CA GLY A 6 -35.82 -16.77 -7.88
C GLY A 6 -35.04 -16.37 -6.63
N ASN A 7 -34.07 -17.20 -6.27
CA ASN A 7 -33.04 -16.88 -5.30
C ASN A 7 -32.13 -15.82 -5.92
N GLY A 8 -32.39 -14.55 -5.59
CA GLY A 8 -31.54 -13.43 -5.98
C GLY A 8 -30.17 -13.59 -5.34
N ASN A 9 -29.15 -13.76 -6.18
CA ASN A 9 -27.74 -13.80 -5.78
C ASN A 9 -27.35 -12.47 -5.11
N ASN A 10 -27.47 -12.40 -3.79
CA ASN A 10 -26.76 -11.42 -2.96
C ASN A 10 -25.38 -11.97 -2.65
N THR A 11 -24.52 -12.05 -3.66
CA THR A 11 -23.09 -12.14 -3.44
C THR A 11 -22.62 -10.72 -3.18
N ILE A 12 -22.34 -10.37 -1.93
CA ILE A 12 -21.62 -9.12 -1.63
C ILE A 12 -20.24 -9.27 -2.29
N ASP A 13 -20.01 -8.52 -3.35
CA ASP A 13 -18.74 -8.52 -4.08
C ASP A 13 -17.71 -7.67 -3.31
N TYR A 14 -17.13 -8.29 -2.27
CA TYR A 14 -16.08 -7.71 -1.42
C TYR A 14 -14.85 -7.27 -2.21
N ASN A 15 -14.55 -7.93 -3.33
CA ASN A 15 -13.39 -7.60 -4.16
C ASN A 15 -13.59 -6.27 -4.92
N SER A 16 -14.79 -6.00 -5.42
CA SER A 16 -15.11 -4.75 -6.14
C SER A 16 -15.08 -3.48 -5.26
N ALA A 17 -15.41 -3.61 -3.98
CA ALA A 17 -15.35 -2.51 -3.02
C ALA A 17 -13.88 -2.23 -2.61
N ASN A 18 -13.08 -3.28 -2.46
CA ASN A 18 -11.67 -3.16 -2.10
C ASN A 18 -10.83 -2.55 -3.24
N SER A 19 -11.11 -2.90 -4.51
CA SER A 19 -10.40 -2.33 -5.66
C SER A 19 -10.63 -0.81 -5.80
N LYS A 20 -11.88 -0.35 -5.65
CA LYS A 20 -12.22 1.08 -5.67
C LYS A 20 -11.61 1.84 -4.49
N ALA A 21 -11.55 1.21 -3.31
CA ALA A 21 -10.90 1.78 -2.15
C ALA A 21 -9.36 1.88 -2.32
N GLN A 22 -8.74 0.91 -3.00
CA GLN A 22 -7.32 0.97 -3.37
C GLN A 22 -7.04 2.07 -4.40
N GLU A 23 -7.87 2.20 -5.43
CA GLU A 23 -7.74 3.25 -6.45
C GLU A 23 -7.86 4.66 -5.85
N ALA A 24 -8.84 4.87 -4.95
CA ALA A 24 -9.00 6.13 -4.24
C ALA A 24 -7.77 6.46 -3.36
N LYS A 25 -7.26 5.47 -2.62
CA LYS A 25 -6.05 5.63 -1.80
C LYS A 25 -4.80 5.92 -2.64
N GLN A 26 -4.70 5.33 -3.84
CA GLN A 26 -3.59 5.60 -4.77
C GLN A 26 -3.64 7.04 -5.31
N GLY A 27 -4.81 7.52 -5.72
CA GLY A 27 -4.97 8.91 -6.17
C GLY A 27 -4.70 9.94 -5.06
N GLU A 28 -5.04 9.62 -3.81
CA GLU A 28 -4.68 10.45 -2.65
C GLU A 28 -3.17 10.49 -2.39
N PHE A 29 -2.48 9.35 -2.56
CA PHE A 29 -1.04 9.26 -2.43
C PHE A 29 -0.31 10.14 -3.45
N GLU A 30 -0.68 10.04 -4.73
CA GLU A 30 -0.06 10.82 -5.82
C GLU A 30 -0.20 12.33 -5.55
N ARG A 31 -1.40 12.79 -5.20
CA ARG A 31 -1.64 14.19 -4.84
C ARG A 31 -0.85 14.64 -3.61
N ALA A 32 -0.72 13.78 -2.60
CA ALA A 32 0.05 14.09 -1.40
C ALA A 32 1.55 14.22 -1.71
N LEU A 33 2.07 13.40 -2.63
CA LEU A 33 3.44 13.45 -3.09
C LEU A 33 3.73 14.70 -3.92
N GLU A 34 2.88 15.00 -4.92
CA GLU A 34 2.98 16.21 -5.75
C GLU A 34 2.99 17.47 -4.89
N LYS A 35 2.00 17.58 -3.98
CA LYS A 35 1.90 18.70 -3.05
C LYS A 35 3.13 18.83 -2.15
N ALA A 36 3.69 17.71 -1.68
CA ALA A 36 4.90 17.74 -0.85
C ALA A 36 6.12 18.26 -1.62
N ILE A 37 6.22 17.94 -2.91
CA ILE A 37 7.28 18.42 -3.81
C ILE A 37 7.10 19.92 -4.08
N GLU A 38 5.88 20.35 -4.45
CA GLU A 38 5.54 21.75 -4.72
C GLU A 38 5.81 22.65 -3.52
N GLU A 39 5.34 22.25 -2.33
CA GLU A 39 5.49 23.01 -1.09
C GLU A 39 6.91 22.91 -0.49
N LYS A 40 7.79 22.13 -1.11
CA LYS A 40 9.11 21.75 -0.59
C LYS A 40 9.07 21.25 0.86
N ASP A 41 7.99 20.55 1.24
CA ASP A 41 7.77 20.06 2.59
C ASP A 41 8.46 18.71 2.80
N GLU A 42 9.66 18.76 3.37
CA GLU A 42 10.47 17.57 3.64
C GLU A 42 9.76 16.54 4.54
N LYS A 43 8.91 16.99 5.47
CA LYS A 43 8.19 16.08 6.39
C LYS A 43 7.10 15.32 5.64
N LYS A 44 6.33 16.01 4.80
CA LYS A 44 5.30 15.37 3.96
C LYS A 44 5.93 14.44 2.93
N LEU A 45 7.04 14.83 2.31
CA LEU A 45 7.75 13.97 1.37
C LEU A 45 8.25 12.69 2.05
N ARG A 46 8.85 12.82 3.24
CA ARG A 46 9.32 11.66 4.01
C ARG A 46 8.16 10.74 4.40
N LYS A 47 7.02 11.30 4.81
CA LYS A 47 5.82 10.53 5.11
C LYS A 47 5.33 9.75 3.88
N ALA A 48 5.17 10.42 2.74
CA ALA A 48 4.76 9.76 1.50
C ALA A 48 5.72 8.63 1.11
N CYS A 49 7.03 8.86 1.18
CA CYS A 49 8.01 7.80 0.90
C CYS A 49 7.89 6.59 1.85
N GLY A 50 7.58 6.82 3.13
CA GLY A 50 7.31 5.76 4.10
C GLY A 50 6.01 5.01 3.83
N ASP A 51 4.94 5.72 3.47
CA ASP A 51 3.65 5.12 3.10
C ASP A 51 3.81 4.20 1.87
N LEU A 52 4.62 4.60 0.88
CA LEU A 52 4.96 3.78 -0.29
C LEU A 52 5.76 2.52 0.08
N GLU A 53 6.72 2.65 0.99
CA GLU A 53 7.48 1.50 1.51
C GLU A 53 6.57 0.47 2.19
N ALA A 54 5.57 0.91 2.95
CA ALA A 54 4.60 0.02 3.59
C ALA A 54 3.76 -0.74 2.55
N VAL A 55 3.29 -0.06 1.50
CA VAL A 55 2.54 -0.70 0.39
C VAL A 55 3.42 -1.72 -0.34
N PHE A 56 4.65 -1.35 -0.67
CA PHE A 56 5.60 -2.24 -1.33
C PHE A 56 5.89 -3.47 -0.47
N THR A 57 6.10 -3.29 0.83
CA THR A 57 6.34 -4.36 1.79
C THR A 57 5.15 -5.32 1.84
N ASN A 58 3.92 -4.80 1.89
CA ASN A 58 2.70 -5.63 1.81
C ASN A 58 2.66 -6.46 0.51
N MET A 59 2.94 -5.83 -0.63
CA MET A 59 2.99 -6.53 -1.92
C MET A 59 4.05 -7.64 -1.91
N MET A 60 5.23 -7.38 -1.34
CA MET A 60 6.30 -8.36 -1.22
C MET A 60 5.88 -9.56 -0.34
N PHE A 61 5.25 -9.31 0.81
CA PHE A 61 4.71 -10.39 1.66
C PHE A 61 3.63 -11.21 0.95
N LYS A 62 2.74 -10.57 0.19
CA LYS A 62 1.75 -11.27 -0.63
C LYS A 62 2.41 -12.19 -1.66
N GLN A 63 3.45 -11.72 -2.34
CA GLN A 63 4.19 -12.57 -3.28
C GLN A 63 4.95 -13.70 -2.57
N MET A 64 5.56 -13.45 -1.42
CA MET A 64 6.19 -14.50 -0.60
C MET A 64 5.18 -15.57 -0.17
N ARG A 65 3.97 -15.18 0.24
CA ARG A 65 2.92 -16.14 0.59
C ARG A 65 2.58 -17.05 -0.59
N ASN A 66 2.48 -16.47 -1.79
CA ASN A 66 2.15 -17.23 -2.99
C ASN A 66 3.21 -18.27 -3.38
N THR A 67 4.44 -18.17 -2.87
CA THR A 67 5.49 -19.18 -3.11
C THR A 67 5.48 -20.32 -2.09
N VAL A 68 4.74 -20.19 -0.99
CA VAL A 68 4.60 -21.25 0.02
C VAL A 68 3.55 -22.26 -0.45
N GLN A 69 3.97 -23.52 -0.62
CA GLN A 69 3.05 -24.61 -0.95
C GLN A 69 2.06 -24.82 0.20
N LYS A 70 0.77 -24.76 -0.11
CA LYS A 70 -0.28 -25.10 0.86
C LYS A 70 -0.22 -26.60 1.13
N SER A 71 -0.11 -26.98 2.41
CA SER A 71 -0.13 -28.38 2.85
C SER A 71 -1.55 -28.88 3.03
N ASP A 72 -1.80 -30.17 2.85
CA ASP A 72 -3.12 -30.83 3.06
C ASP A 72 -3.74 -30.64 4.46
N LEU A 73 -2.99 -30.09 5.43
CA LEU A 73 -3.48 -29.77 6.77
C LEU A 73 -4.26 -28.44 6.82
N PHE A 74 -3.97 -27.51 5.90
CA PHE A 74 -4.61 -26.20 5.78
C PHE A 74 -5.26 -26.12 4.40
N ASN A 75 -6.55 -26.42 4.34
CA ASN A 75 -7.30 -26.58 3.09
C ASN A 75 -7.66 -25.25 2.40
N GLY A 76 -7.05 -24.12 2.77
CA GLY A 76 -7.09 -22.87 2.01
C GLY A 76 -8.51 -22.34 1.81
N GLY A 77 -9.32 -22.31 2.87
CA GLY A 77 -10.69 -21.81 2.83
C GLY A 77 -10.80 -20.28 2.97
N TYR A 78 -11.95 -19.71 2.60
CA TYR A 78 -12.22 -18.26 2.67
C TYR A 78 -11.94 -17.63 4.05
N ALA A 79 -12.28 -18.35 5.14
CA ALA A 79 -12.02 -17.89 6.50
C ALA A 79 -10.52 -17.86 6.85
N GLU A 80 -9.74 -18.81 6.30
CA GLU A 80 -8.29 -18.84 6.43
C GLU A 80 -7.66 -17.67 5.66
N GLU A 81 -8.10 -17.42 4.43
CA GLU A 81 -7.62 -16.29 3.63
C GLU A 81 -7.86 -14.94 4.31
N MET A 82 -9.08 -14.73 4.83
CA MET A 82 -9.41 -13.50 5.56
C MET A 82 -8.58 -13.34 6.84
N TYR A 83 -8.35 -14.42 7.58
CA TYR A 83 -7.50 -14.39 8.77
C TYR A 83 -6.04 -14.09 8.42
N GLU A 84 -5.51 -14.75 7.40
CA GLU A 84 -4.16 -14.51 6.91
C GLU A 84 -3.99 -13.07 6.44
N ASP A 85 -4.93 -12.51 5.68
CA ASP A 85 -4.88 -11.10 5.24
C ASP A 85 -4.79 -10.14 6.44
N MET A 86 -5.64 -10.34 7.45
CA MET A 86 -5.60 -9.52 8.68
C MET A 86 -4.29 -9.69 9.45
N LEU A 87 -3.75 -10.91 9.49
CA LEU A 87 -2.46 -11.21 10.13
C LEU A 87 -1.32 -10.50 9.41
N PHE A 88 -1.28 -10.56 8.08
CA PHE A 88 -0.25 -9.90 7.28
C PHE A 88 -0.35 -8.38 7.36
N GLU A 89 -1.55 -7.81 7.39
CA GLU A 89 -1.73 -6.38 7.65
C GLU A 89 -1.09 -5.95 8.97
N LYS A 90 -1.25 -6.76 10.04
CA LYS A 90 -0.62 -6.49 11.34
C LYS A 90 0.90 -6.64 11.31
N TYR A 91 1.44 -7.62 10.60
CA TYR A 91 2.88 -7.73 10.41
C TYR A 91 3.47 -6.53 9.67
N VAL A 92 2.81 -6.08 8.60
CA VAL A 92 3.24 -4.88 7.86
C VAL A 92 3.19 -3.64 8.77
N GLU A 93 2.13 -3.49 9.59
CA GLU A 93 2.01 -2.41 10.56
C GLU A 93 3.19 -2.39 11.55
N GLU A 94 3.53 -3.54 12.13
CA GLU A 94 4.63 -3.67 13.11
C GLU A 94 6.03 -3.49 12.50
N ILE A 95 6.25 -3.99 11.29
CA ILE A 95 7.50 -3.78 10.55
C ILE A 95 7.67 -2.30 10.19
N SER A 96 6.57 -1.62 9.81
CA SER A 96 6.60 -0.19 9.48
C SER A 96 6.92 0.69 10.70
N LYS A 97 6.53 0.26 11.91
CA LYS A 97 6.92 0.93 13.17
C LYS A 97 8.43 0.81 13.46
N ASN A 98 9.04 -0.32 13.07
CA ASN A 98 10.44 -0.64 13.35
C ASN A 98 11.33 -0.38 12.13
N LYS A 99 11.72 0.88 11.90
CA LYS A 99 12.72 1.35 10.91
C LYS A 99 12.65 0.79 9.46
N GLY A 100 11.59 0.06 9.09
CA GLY A 100 11.34 -0.44 7.75
C GLY A 100 12.48 -1.28 7.14
N MET A 101 12.40 -1.49 5.83
CA MET A 101 13.48 -2.05 4.99
C MET A 101 14.46 -0.96 4.52
N GLY A 102 14.14 0.32 4.72
CA GLY A 102 14.95 1.47 4.33
C GLY A 102 14.70 1.97 2.91
N LEU A 103 13.70 1.41 2.20
CA LEU A 103 13.37 1.82 0.83
C LEU A 103 12.81 3.25 0.80
N GLY A 104 11.94 3.62 1.74
CA GLY A 104 11.38 4.96 1.84
C GLY A 104 12.46 6.00 2.11
N ASP A 105 13.45 5.68 2.94
CA ASP A 105 14.61 6.54 3.17
C ASP A 105 15.47 6.72 1.90
N MET A 106 15.62 5.67 1.09
CA MET A 106 16.33 5.77 -0.20
C MET A 106 15.56 6.66 -1.19
N LEU A 107 14.25 6.46 -1.31
CA LEU A 107 13.39 7.26 -2.17
C LEU A 107 13.38 8.74 -1.77
N TYR A 108 13.23 9.02 -0.48
CA TYR A 108 13.32 10.37 0.07
C TYR A 108 14.65 11.04 -0.30
N ARG A 109 15.78 10.33 -0.15
CA ARG A 109 17.11 10.86 -0.52
C ARG A 109 17.24 11.18 -2.01
N GLN A 110 16.55 10.47 -2.90
CA GLN A 110 16.58 10.77 -4.32
C GLN A 110 15.65 11.94 -4.68
N LEU A 111 14.42 11.92 -4.15
CA LEU A 111 13.42 12.96 -4.44
C LEU A 111 13.80 14.32 -3.83
N SER A 112 14.34 14.34 -2.61
CA SER A 112 14.78 15.57 -1.94
C SER A 112 15.96 16.26 -2.62
N LYS A 113 16.78 15.54 -3.41
CA LYS A 113 17.85 16.16 -4.23
C LYS A 113 17.27 17.02 -5.35
N GLY A 114 16.14 16.60 -5.94
CA GLY A 114 15.42 17.40 -6.94
C GLY A 114 14.92 18.71 -6.36
N MET A 115 14.34 18.67 -5.15
CA MET A 115 13.82 19.85 -4.45
C MET A 115 14.89 20.89 -4.10
N LYS A 116 16.11 20.45 -3.76
CA LYS A 116 17.22 21.35 -3.38
C LYS A 116 17.89 22.04 -4.57
N LYS A 117 17.80 21.48 -5.78
CA LYS A 117 18.55 21.98 -6.95
C LYS A 117 18.00 23.26 -7.56
N GLU A 118 16.74 23.61 -7.32
CA GLU A 118 16.09 24.81 -7.87
C GLU A 118 16.24 26.08 -7.01
N GLY A 119 17.09 26.06 -5.96
CA GLY A 119 17.24 27.17 -5.01
C GLY A 119 18.61 27.84 -4.98
N GLY A 120 19.54 27.50 -5.87
CA GLY A 120 20.91 27.99 -5.78
C GLY A 120 21.66 27.97 -7.10
N ASP A 121 21.33 28.91 -7.99
CA ASP A 121 22.30 29.52 -8.90
C ASP A 121 21.79 30.84 -9.51
N ASN A 122 21.46 31.80 -8.64
CA ASN A 122 21.26 33.21 -9.01
C ASN A 122 21.76 34.07 -7.85
N ASN A 123 23.09 34.07 -7.65
CA ASN A 123 23.87 35.13 -6.97
C ASN A 123 25.25 34.57 -6.59
N ALA A 124 26.17 34.54 -7.54
CA ALA A 124 27.60 34.71 -7.31
C ALA A 124 28.13 35.50 -8.52
N GLU A 125 28.74 36.64 -8.19
CA GLU A 125 29.33 37.71 -9.02
C GLU A 125 29.77 37.38 -10.46
#